data_AF-A0A9J5YRT6-F1
#
_entry.id   AF-A0A9J5YRT6-F1
#
_cell.length_a   1.000
_cell.length_b   1.000
_cell.length_c   1.000
_cell.angle_alpha   90.00
_cell.angle_beta   90.00
_cell.angle_gamma   90.00
#
_symmetry.space_group_name_H-M   'P 1'
#
loop_
_entity.id
_entity.type
_entity.pdbx_description
1 polymer ?
#
loop_
_entity_poly.entity_id
_entity_poly.type
_entity_poly.pdbx_seq_one_letter_code
_entity_poly.pdbx_strand_id
1 'polypeptide(L)'
;MGQKGYQSPAKKVLSWIRKKSKKVKIFLGLITAISLLVTLKLVVHDHNLFFVIAEAIHLIGLLVLIYKLTTLKTCSGLSLKTQVLTAIFLAIRLYCSFIMEADIHTLLDFITLVATVWVIYMMKFKLKASYMAELDNMPLYYPIVPAAALAFFVHPTTSHILINRMLWAFCVYLESVSVLPQLRLMQNVQIIEPFSAHYVFALGVARFLGCAHWIIQVYDTAGAYIYLAGRGYFWIPTVFLAEMVQTFILADFCYYYCHERPVDRSPANAGYQSPVKKLLSWVQKQSKKVKIVLFIITVITLLVTLKLTVHDHNYFFVMAEAIHLIGLLILIYKLTTLNTCSGLSLKTQVLTVIFLAVRVYCSFIMERDIHTVLDLITLVATLWIIYMMKFKLKTSYMADLDNMSLNYVIVPAAVLAFFVHPTVKSYILINRMLWAFCVYLESISVLPQLRLMQNVQILEPFSAHYVFALGIARFLGCAHWIIQVYDNIGSPIFLDERSFLWIPMVFLAEMVQTFILADFCYYYVKSVMSGQLIIRLPVPV
;
A
#
# COMPACT_ATOMS: atom_id res chain seq x y z
N MET A 1 23.43 22.99 28.14
CA MET A 1 23.73 22.52 26.76
C MET A 1 22.44 22.02 26.12
N GLY A 2 21.94 22.68 25.07
CA GLY A 2 20.63 22.43 24.50
C GLY A 2 20.49 21.03 23.86
N GLN A 3 19.37 20.36 24.14
CA GLN A 3 18.98 19.11 23.50
C GLN A 3 18.88 19.31 21.99
N LYS A 4 19.82 18.74 21.22
CA LYS A 4 19.72 18.64 19.76
C LYS A 4 18.54 17.72 19.43
N GLY A 5 17.41 18.30 19.06
CA GLY A 5 16.22 17.56 18.65
C GLY A 5 16.54 16.55 17.55
N TYR A 6 16.21 15.29 17.82
CA TYR A 6 16.43 14.15 16.91
C TYR A 6 15.75 14.42 15.56
N GLN A 7 16.54 14.55 14.49
CA GLN A 7 16.04 14.67 13.13
C GLN A 7 15.94 13.28 12.50
N SER A 8 14.73 12.91 12.06
CA SER A 8 14.49 11.63 11.41
C SER A 8 15.46 11.41 10.22
N PRO A 9 15.91 10.18 9.99
CA PRO A 9 16.57 9.71 8.76
C PRO A 9 16.02 10.27 7.46
N ALA A 10 14.69 10.18 7.29
CA ALA A 10 14.02 10.78 6.16
C ALA A 10 14.24 12.31 6.14
N LYS A 11 14.26 12.99 7.29
CA LYS A 11 14.63 14.42 7.37
C LYS A 11 16.11 14.69 7.07
N LYS A 12 17.04 13.81 7.45
CA LYS A 12 18.47 13.95 7.08
C LYS A 12 18.67 13.76 5.58
N VAL A 13 18.05 12.73 4.99
CA VAL A 13 18.06 12.50 3.55
C VAL A 13 17.36 13.64 2.82
N LEU A 14 16.14 14.04 3.23
CA LEU A 14 15.45 15.19 2.65
C LEU A 14 16.27 16.48 2.80
N SER A 15 16.90 16.72 3.94
CA SER A 15 17.71 17.94 4.14
C SER A 15 18.98 17.91 3.30
N TRP A 16 19.58 16.74 3.08
CA TRP A 16 20.70 16.55 2.17
C TRP A 16 20.27 16.76 0.71
N ILE A 17 19.17 16.14 0.26
CA ILE A 17 18.57 16.35 -1.08
C ILE A 17 18.22 17.84 -1.27
N ARG A 18 17.65 18.50 -0.26
CA ARG A 18 17.28 19.93 -0.30
C ARG A 18 18.48 20.83 -0.59
N LYS A 19 19.67 20.50 -0.05
CA LYS A 19 20.92 21.25 -0.25
C LYS A 19 21.57 21.00 -1.62
N LYS A 20 21.07 20.05 -2.42
CA LYS A 20 21.61 19.78 -3.76
C LYS A 20 21.05 20.74 -4.81
N SER A 21 21.81 20.91 -5.90
CA SER A 21 21.42 21.73 -7.05
C SER A 21 20.17 21.17 -7.73
N LYS A 22 19.44 22.01 -8.48
CA LYS A 22 18.25 21.60 -9.24
C LYS A 22 18.56 20.42 -10.18
N LYS A 23 19.73 20.43 -10.84
CA LYS A 23 20.19 19.35 -11.73
C LYS A 23 20.32 18.00 -10.99
N VAL A 24 20.89 17.99 -9.79
CA VAL A 24 21.06 16.77 -8.99
C VAL A 24 19.71 16.26 -8.45
N LYS A 25 18.78 17.14 -8.10
CA LYS A 25 17.42 16.76 -7.68
C LYS A 25 16.64 16.11 -8.82
N ILE A 26 16.73 16.68 -10.02
CA ILE A 26 16.12 16.12 -11.23
C ILE A 26 16.72 14.74 -11.52
N PHE A 27 18.05 14.61 -11.46
CA PHE A 27 18.75 13.34 -11.68
C PHE A 27 18.35 12.24 -10.67
N LEU A 28 18.32 12.56 -9.37
CA LEU A 28 17.88 11.63 -8.32
C LEU A 28 16.39 11.25 -8.48
N GLY A 29 15.54 12.20 -8.87
CA GLY A 29 14.14 11.95 -9.16
C GLY A 29 13.96 11.00 -10.35
N LEU A 30 14.71 11.23 -11.43
CA LEU A 30 14.71 10.35 -12.62
C LEU A 30 15.19 8.94 -12.28
N ILE A 31 16.30 8.79 -11.54
CA ILE A 31 16.77 7.48 -11.10
C ILE A 31 15.71 6.79 -10.25
N THR A 32 15.10 7.51 -9.30
CA THR A 32 14.08 6.93 -8.41
C THR A 32 12.84 6.50 -9.21
N ALA A 33 12.40 7.30 -10.19
CA ALA A 33 11.29 6.96 -11.07
C ALA A 33 11.61 5.74 -11.95
N ILE A 34 12.81 5.66 -12.53
CA ILE A 34 13.26 4.50 -13.33
C ILE A 34 13.37 3.26 -12.45
N SER A 35 13.98 3.36 -11.27
CA SER A 35 14.06 2.25 -10.31
C SER A 35 12.68 1.77 -9.90
N LEU A 36 11.75 2.68 -9.63
CA LEU A 36 10.37 2.33 -9.31
C LEU A 36 9.69 1.63 -10.50
N LEU A 37 9.83 2.13 -11.72
CA LEU A 37 9.28 1.50 -12.92
C LEU A 37 9.86 0.09 -13.15
N VAL A 38 11.17 -0.08 -12.97
CA VAL A 38 11.83 -1.40 -13.07
C VAL A 38 11.33 -2.33 -11.98
N THR A 39 11.24 -1.88 -10.73
CA THR A 39 10.67 -2.68 -9.64
C THR A 39 9.22 -3.05 -9.93
N LEU A 40 8.41 -2.11 -10.39
CA LEU A 40 7.01 -2.34 -10.75
C LEU A 40 6.90 -3.39 -11.86
N LYS A 41 7.73 -3.32 -12.90
CA LYS A 41 7.79 -4.34 -13.96
C LYS A 41 8.20 -5.72 -13.45
N LEU A 42 9.20 -5.78 -12.57
CA LEU A 42 9.71 -7.05 -12.03
C LEU A 42 8.74 -7.70 -11.03
N VAL A 43 7.85 -6.92 -10.43
CA VAL A 43 6.91 -7.37 -9.38
C VAL A 43 5.51 -7.62 -9.94
N VAL A 44 5.06 -6.82 -10.91
CA VAL A 44 3.69 -6.87 -11.46
C VAL A 44 3.71 -7.49 -12.85
N HIS A 45 3.37 -8.78 -12.93
CA HIS A 45 3.29 -9.51 -14.20
C HIS A 45 1.96 -9.30 -14.94
N ASP A 46 0.86 -9.12 -14.19
CA ASP A 46 -0.43 -8.73 -14.76
C ASP A 46 -0.55 -7.21 -14.80
N HIS A 47 -0.49 -6.67 -16.00
CA HIS A 47 -0.52 -5.23 -16.21
C HIS A 47 -1.89 -4.62 -15.87
N ASN A 48 -2.96 -5.41 -15.87
CA ASN A 48 -4.31 -4.94 -15.46
C ASN A 48 -4.35 -4.56 -13.98
N LEU A 49 -3.45 -5.11 -13.16
CA LEU A 49 -3.32 -4.76 -11.75
C LEU A 49 -2.99 -3.27 -11.53
N PHE A 50 -2.19 -2.67 -12.41
CA PHE A 50 -1.88 -1.23 -12.32
C PHE A 50 -3.12 -0.37 -12.44
N PHE A 51 -4.03 -0.74 -13.34
CA PHE A 51 -5.27 -0.03 -13.56
C PHE A 51 -6.21 -0.16 -12.34
N VAL A 52 -6.35 -1.37 -11.80
CA VAL A 52 -7.16 -1.61 -10.60
C VAL A 52 -6.62 -0.85 -9.39
N ILE A 53 -5.30 -0.87 -9.16
CA ILE A 53 -4.67 -0.10 -8.06
C ILE A 53 -4.85 1.40 -8.27
N ALA A 54 -4.68 1.90 -9.50
CA ALA A 54 -4.90 3.31 -9.82
C ALA A 54 -6.33 3.74 -9.47
N GLU A 55 -7.34 2.97 -9.90
CA GLU A 55 -8.74 3.29 -9.64
C GLU A 55 -9.10 3.15 -8.14
N ALA A 56 -8.53 2.18 -7.43
CA ALA A 56 -8.69 2.06 -5.98
C ALA A 56 -8.11 3.27 -5.23
N ILE A 57 -6.93 3.76 -5.60
CA ILE A 57 -6.33 4.96 -5.01
C ILE A 57 -7.17 6.20 -5.31
N HIS A 58 -7.69 6.31 -6.54
CA HIS A 58 -8.59 7.39 -6.91
C HIS A 58 -9.87 7.36 -6.06
N LEU A 59 -10.47 6.19 -5.88
CA LEU A 59 -11.65 6.00 -5.02
C LEU A 59 -11.35 6.38 -3.56
N ILE A 60 -10.18 6.05 -3.02
CA ILE A 60 -9.75 6.51 -1.68
C ILE A 60 -9.73 8.03 -1.60
N GLY A 61 -9.19 8.72 -2.62
CA GLY A 61 -9.23 10.17 -2.72
C GLY A 61 -10.65 10.73 -2.71
N LEU A 62 -11.58 10.08 -3.43
CA LEU A 62 -12.98 10.47 -3.49
C LEU A 62 -13.70 10.25 -2.15
N LEU A 63 -13.40 9.16 -1.44
CA LEU A 63 -13.89 8.92 -0.07
C LEU A 63 -13.44 10.03 0.90
N VAL A 64 -12.22 10.56 0.75
CA VAL A 64 -11.73 11.71 1.52
C VAL A 64 -12.59 12.97 1.26
N LEU A 65 -12.97 13.22 0.00
CA LEU A 65 -13.91 14.30 -0.33
C LEU A 65 -15.30 14.07 0.24
N ILE A 66 -15.83 12.84 0.13
CA ILE A 66 -17.15 12.50 0.67
C ILE A 66 -17.20 12.75 2.18
N TYR A 67 -16.15 12.35 2.89
CA TYR A 67 -16.02 12.65 4.30
C TYR A 67 -16.04 14.17 4.56
N LYS A 68 -15.25 14.95 3.81
CA LYS A 68 -15.19 16.42 3.95
C LYS A 68 -16.59 17.03 3.82
N LEU A 69 -17.32 16.70 2.76
CA LEU A 69 -18.63 17.27 2.45
C LEU A 69 -19.70 16.85 3.46
N THR A 70 -19.70 15.58 3.90
CA THR A 70 -20.67 15.10 4.90
C THR A 70 -20.42 15.68 6.28
N THR A 71 -19.16 15.82 6.67
CA THR A 71 -18.77 15.98 8.07
C THR A 71 -18.37 17.40 8.41
N LEU A 72 -17.59 18.05 7.53
CA LEU A 72 -17.14 19.44 7.73
C LEU A 72 -18.13 20.43 7.12
N LYS A 73 -19.13 19.94 6.38
CA LYS A 73 -20.19 20.75 5.78
C LYS A 73 -19.66 21.96 5.01
N THR A 74 -18.55 21.77 4.29
CA THR A 74 -17.93 22.79 3.45
C THR A 74 -17.40 22.17 2.16
N CYS A 75 -17.60 22.87 1.05
CA CYS A 75 -17.00 22.56 -0.25
C CYS A 75 -15.99 23.62 -0.71
N SER A 76 -15.50 24.45 0.23
CA SER A 76 -14.38 25.35 0.00
C SER A 76 -13.16 24.58 -0.56
N GLY A 77 -12.35 25.23 -1.39
CA GLY A 77 -11.19 24.61 -2.05
C GLY A 77 -11.49 23.45 -3.02
N LEU A 78 -12.74 23.23 -3.44
CA LEU A 78 -13.12 22.19 -4.42
C LEU A 78 -13.77 22.84 -5.66
N SER A 79 -13.28 22.49 -6.85
CA SER A 79 -13.81 22.97 -8.13
C SER A 79 -14.98 22.12 -8.55
N LEU A 80 -16.15 22.75 -8.67
CA LEU A 80 -17.34 22.10 -9.20
C LEU A 80 -17.13 21.72 -10.66
N LYS A 81 -16.35 22.54 -11.38
CA LYS A 81 -16.07 22.35 -12.81
C LYS A 81 -15.26 21.09 -13.06
N THR A 82 -14.23 20.81 -12.25
CA THR A 82 -13.52 19.51 -12.33
C THR A 82 -14.45 18.35 -12.07
N GLN A 83 -15.31 18.42 -11.04
CA GLN A 83 -16.25 17.32 -10.74
C GLN A 83 -17.24 17.08 -11.89
N VAL A 84 -17.73 18.16 -12.53
CA VAL A 84 -18.58 18.06 -13.73
C VAL A 84 -17.84 17.42 -14.91
N LEU A 85 -16.60 17.81 -15.19
CA LEU A 85 -15.79 17.18 -16.24
C LEU A 85 -15.56 15.69 -15.94
N THR A 86 -15.30 15.36 -14.68
CA THR A 86 -15.15 13.99 -14.20
C THR A 86 -16.40 13.16 -14.44
N ALA A 87 -17.57 13.68 -14.08
CA ALA A 87 -18.84 13.00 -14.33
C ALA A 87 -19.12 12.81 -15.83
N ILE A 88 -18.77 13.80 -16.68
CA ILE A 88 -18.97 13.70 -18.14
C ILE A 88 -18.14 12.55 -18.72
N PHE A 89 -16.82 12.52 -18.46
CA PHE A 89 -16.00 11.46 -19.05
C PHE A 89 -16.34 10.09 -18.47
N LEU A 90 -16.66 9.98 -17.17
CA LEU A 90 -17.05 8.71 -16.54
C LEU A 90 -18.37 8.18 -17.09
N ALA A 91 -19.37 9.05 -17.32
CA ALA A 91 -20.64 8.64 -17.91
C ALA A 91 -20.45 8.09 -19.34
N ILE A 92 -19.60 8.73 -20.14
CA ILE A 92 -19.30 8.29 -21.50
C ILE A 92 -18.48 6.99 -21.48
N ARG A 93 -17.48 6.90 -20.59
CA ARG A 93 -16.68 5.69 -20.40
C ARG A 93 -17.54 4.51 -19.98
N LEU A 94 -18.41 4.69 -19.00
CA LEU A 94 -19.32 3.66 -18.55
C LEU A 94 -20.22 3.17 -19.69
N TYR A 95 -20.80 4.08 -20.47
CA TYR A 95 -21.57 3.73 -21.66
C TYR A 95 -20.76 2.91 -22.67
N CYS A 96 -19.54 3.36 -22.99
CA CYS A 96 -18.67 2.64 -23.93
C CYS A 96 -18.27 1.26 -23.38
N SER A 97 -17.92 1.17 -22.09
CA SER A 97 -17.53 -0.07 -21.41
C SER A 97 -18.67 -1.10 -21.44
N PHE A 98 -19.92 -0.69 -21.20
CA PHE A 98 -21.08 -1.58 -21.35
C PHE A 98 -21.26 -2.15 -22.77
N ILE A 99 -20.88 -1.39 -23.80
CA ILE A 99 -21.02 -1.82 -25.19
C ILE A 99 -19.79 -2.61 -25.68
N MET A 100 -18.61 -2.33 -25.13
CA MET A 100 -17.33 -2.78 -25.69
C MET A 100 -16.61 -3.84 -24.84
N GLU A 101 -16.71 -3.81 -23.51
CA GLU A 101 -15.81 -4.56 -22.60
C GLU A 101 -16.54 -5.37 -21.51
N ALA A 102 -17.64 -4.85 -20.94
CA ALA A 102 -18.51 -5.51 -19.96
C ALA A 102 -17.76 -6.33 -18.87
N ASP A 103 -16.81 -5.70 -18.18
CA ASP A 103 -15.93 -6.34 -17.21
C ASP A 103 -15.95 -5.64 -15.83
N ILE A 104 -14.97 -5.97 -14.98
CA ILE A 104 -14.81 -5.38 -13.64
C ILE A 104 -14.59 -3.85 -13.69
N HIS A 105 -14.06 -3.31 -14.79
CA HIS A 105 -13.84 -1.88 -14.97
C HIS A 105 -15.17 -1.14 -15.11
N THR A 106 -16.17 -1.75 -15.75
CA THR A 106 -17.53 -1.21 -15.83
C THR A 106 -18.12 -0.98 -14.42
N LEU A 107 -17.90 -1.91 -13.50
CA LEU A 107 -18.38 -1.78 -12.12
C LEU A 107 -17.66 -0.67 -11.36
N LEU A 108 -16.34 -0.57 -11.53
CA LEU A 108 -15.53 0.47 -10.87
C LEU A 108 -15.92 1.88 -11.36
N ASP A 109 -16.03 2.07 -12.68
CA ASP A 109 -16.47 3.34 -13.27
C ASP A 109 -17.87 3.73 -12.80
N PHE A 110 -18.78 2.76 -12.65
CA PHE A 110 -20.11 3.02 -12.11
C PHE A 110 -20.06 3.53 -10.67
N ILE A 111 -19.28 2.88 -9.80
CA ILE A 111 -19.12 3.29 -8.40
C ILE A 111 -18.52 4.70 -8.32
N THR A 112 -17.45 4.96 -9.09
CA THR A 112 -16.80 6.27 -9.14
C THR A 112 -17.76 7.35 -9.65
N LEU A 113 -18.54 7.07 -10.71
CA LEU A 113 -19.54 8.00 -11.24
C LEU A 113 -20.62 8.35 -10.21
N VAL A 114 -21.18 7.36 -9.51
CA VAL A 114 -22.19 7.58 -8.47
C VAL A 114 -21.64 8.49 -7.36
N ALA A 115 -20.41 8.21 -6.92
CA ALA A 115 -19.74 9.01 -5.91
C ALA A 115 -19.47 10.45 -6.38
N THR A 116 -19.03 10.65 -7.64
CA THR A 116 -18.84 11.99 -8.23
C THR A 116 -20.16 12.75 -8.38
N VAL A 117 -21.24 12.11 -8.84
CA VAL A 117 -22.56 12.73 -8.95
C VAL A 117 -23.07 13.17 -7.57
N TRP A 118 -22.85 12.35 -6.54
CA TRP A 118 -23.19 12.71 -5.16
C TRP A 118 -22.39 13.93 -4.68
N VAL A 119 -21.09 14.01 -4.99
CA VAL A 119 -20.25 15.20 -4.70
C VAL A 119 -20.81 16.44 -5.38
N ILE A 120 -21.16 16.37 -6.67
CA ILE A 120 -21.77 17.47 -7.43
C ILE A 120 -23.08 17.93 -6.78
N TYR A 121 -23.95 16.98 -6.39
CA TYR A 121 -25.20 17.28 -5.70
C TYR A 121 -24.95 18.03 -4.38
N MET A 122 -24.01 17.55 -3.57
CA MET A 122 -23.64 18.20 -2.31
C MET A 122 -23.15 19.64 -2.54
N MET A 123 -22.30 19.86 -3.53
CA MET A 123 -21.78 21.20 -3.84
C MET A 123 -22.85 22.15 -4.38
N LYS A 124 -23.70 21.69 -5.31
CA LYS A 124 -24.72 22.55 -5.95
C LYS A 124 -25.90 22.90 -5.04
N PHE A 125 -26.33 21.97 -4.19
CA PHE A 125 -27.59 22.12 -3.47
C PHE A 125 -27.41 22.25 -1.96
N LYS A 126 -26.59 21.41 -1.33
CA LYS A 126 -26.48 21.39 0.14
C LYS A 126 -25.42 22.36 0.69
N LEU A 127 -24.33 22.56 -0.04
CA LEU A 127 -23.16 23.31 0.41
C LEU A 127 -22.85 24.52 -0.47
N LYS A 128 -23.81 24.96 -1.29
CA LYS A 128 -23.67 26.07 -2.25
C LYS A 128 -23.06 27.34 -1.64
N ALA A 129 -23.42 27.65 -0.39
CA ALA A 129 -22.92 28.84 0.31
C ALA A 129 -21.38 28.82 0.55
N SER A 130 -20.77 27.64 0.60
CA SER A 130 -19.31 27.48 0.79
C SER A 130 -18.53 27.33 -0.52
N TYR A 131 -19.22 27.36 -1.67
CA TYR A 131 -18.61 27.23 -2.98
C TYR A 131 -18.05 28.56 -3.47
N MET A 132 -16.76 28.59 -3.82
CA MET A 132 -16.04 29.80 -4.24
C MET A 132 -16.16 30.02 -5.76
N ALA A 133 -17.37 30.36 -6.22
CA ALA A 133 -17.68 30.49 -7.64
C ALA A 133 -16.78 31.49 -8.39
N GLU A 134 -16.40 32.59 -7.75
CA GLU A 134 -15.54 33.63 -8.34
C GLU A 134 -14.11 33.14 -8.60
N LEU A 135 -13.61 32.22 -7.77
CA LEU A 135 -12.27 31.65 -7.88
C LEU A 135 -12.24 30.43 -8.81
N ASP A 136 -13.36 29.72 -8.98
CA ASP A 136 -13.52 28.59 -9.91
C ASP A 136 -13.83 29.09 -11.33
N ASN A 137 -12.95 29.92 -11.87
CA ASN A 137 -13.24 30.74 -13.05
C ASN A 137 -12.87 30.13 -14.40
N MET A 138 -12.34 28.89 -14.46
CA MET A 138 -11.99 28.23 -15.74
C MET A 138 -13.25 27.87 -16.55
N PRO A 139 -13.46 28.35 -17.78
CA PRO A 139 -14.57 27.89 -18.60
C PRO A 139 -14.50 26.39 -18.96
N LEU A 140 -15.65 25.69 -18.95
CA LEU A 140 -15.72 24.25 -19.25
C LEU A 140 -15.42 23.90 -20.71
N TYR A 141 -15.61 24.83 -21.64
CA TYR A 141 -15.31 24.59 -23.05
C TYR A 141 -13.80 24.47 -23.32
N TYR A 142 -12.93 25.02 -22.46
CA TYR A 142 -11.48 24.91 -22.63
C TYR A 142 -10.95 23.47 -22.59
N PRO A 143 -11.38 22.59 -21.67
CA PRO A 143 -11.02 21.18 -21.74
C PRO A 143 -11.90 20.38 -22.71
N ILE A 144 -13.20 20.70 -22.83
CA ILE A 144 -14.14 19.89 -23.64
C ILE A 144 -13.87 20.01 -25.14
N VAL A 145 -13.72 21.22 -25.67
CA VAL A 145 -13.61 21.44 -27.13
C VAL A 145 -12.34 20.82 -27.71
N PRO A 146 -11.13 21.01 -27.12
CA PRO A 146 -9.92 20.36 -27.62
C PRO A 146 -9.98 18.83 -27.51
N ALA A 147 -10.55 18.28 -26.43
CA ALA A 147 -10.72 16.84 -26.29
C ALA A 147 -11.65 16.26 -27.37
N ALA A 148 -12.77 16.95 -27.67
CA ALA A 148 -13.70 16.54 -28.73
C ALA A 148 -13.09 16.66 -30.13
N ALA A 149 -12.37 17.75 -30.40
CA ALA A 149 -11.66 17.92 -31.67
C ALA A 149 -10.60 16.84 -31.86
N LEU A 150 -9.81 16.54 -30.83
CA LEU A 150 -8.80 15.48 -30.89
C LEU A 150 -9.43 14.11 -31.08
N ALA A 151 -10.54 13.81 -30.40
CA ALA A 151 -11.29 12.55 -30.56
C ALA A 151 -11.87 12.36 -31.97
N PHE A 152 -12.28 13.46 -32.62
CA PHE A 152 -12.75 13.42 -34.00
C PHE A 152 -11.65 12.98 -34.96
N PHE A 153 -10.44 13.55 -34.83
CA PHE A 153 -9.31 13.22 -35.71
C PHE A 153 -8.57 11.95 -35.32
N VAL A 154 -8.49 11.64 -34.04
CA VAL A 154 -7.70 10.53 -33.48
C VAL A 154 -8.58 9.70 -32.55
N HIS A 155 -8.98 8.52 -33.04
CA HIS A 155 -9.80 7.56 -32.31
C HIS A 155 -9.40 6.12 -32.68
N PRO A 156 -9.74 5.11 -31.87
CA PRO A 156 -9.40 3.73 -32.16
C PRO A 156 -10.01 3.26 -33.49
N THR A 157 -9.25 2.46 -34.24
CA THR A 157 -9.70 1.81 -35.48
C THR A 157 -10.25 0.41 -35.21
N THR A 158 -11.21 0.30 -34.29
CA THR A 158 -11.89 -0.97 -33.96
C THR A 158 -13.13 -1.22 -34.84
N SER A 159 -13.72 -2.41 -34.75
CA SER A 159 -14.93 -2.82 -35.51
C SER A 159 -16.22 -2.14 -35.03
N HIS A 160 -16.20 -1.45 -33.88
CA HIS A 160 -17.35 -0.75 -33.34
C HIS A 160 -17.75 0.46 -34.21
N ILE A 161 -19.00 0.91 -34.05
CA ILE A 161 -19.53 2.08 -34.78
C ILE A 161 -18.68 3.33 -34.53
N LEU A 162 -18.59 4.21 -35.53
CA LEU A 162 -17.72 5.40 -35.50
C LEU A 162 -17.94 6.27 -34.26
N ILE A 163 -19.20 6.48 -33.88
CA ILE A 163 -19.57 7.29 -32.71
C ILE A 163 -18.97 6.71 -31.42
N ASN A 164 -19.05 5.40 -31.20
CA ASN A 164 -18.51 4.77 -29.98
C ASN A 164 -16.99 4.88 -29.92
N ARG A 165 -16.32 4.77 -31.07
CA ARG A 165 -14.86 4.95 -31.18
C ARG A 165 -14.45 6.38 -30.80
N MET A 166 -15.16 7.39 -31.32
CA MET A 166 -14.92 8.79 -30.98
C MET A 166 -15.28 9.10 -29.52
N LEU A 167 -16.35 8.53 -28.98
CA LEU A 167 -16.74 8.71 -27.58
C LEU A 167 -15.72 8.12 -26.60
N TRP A 168 -15.16 6.96 -26.92
CA TRP A 168 -14.06 6.37 -26.16
C TRP A 168 -12.81 7.27 -26.18
N ALA A 169 -12.43 7.77 -27.36
CA ALA A 169 -11.33 8.71 -27.48
C ALA A 169 -11.58 9.99 -26.68
N PHE A 170 -12.79 10.53 -26.76
CA PHE A 170 -13.18 11.73 -26.05
C PHE A 170 -13.07 11.56 -24.52
N CYS A 171 -13.51 10.43 -23.96
CA CYS A 171 -13.44 10.24 -22.50
C CYS A 171 -11.99 10.13 -22.01
N VAL A 172 -11.10 9.45 -22.75
CA VAL A 172 -9.66 9.38 -22.44
C VAL A 172 -9.02 10.77 -22.50
N TYR A 173 -9.28 11.54 -23.55
CA TYR A 173 -8.70 12.88 -23.69
C TYR A 173 -9.24 13.86 -22.66
N LEU A 174 -10.56 13.84 -22.40
CA LEU A 174 -11.16 14.71 -21.41
C LEU A 174 -10.65 14.40 -20.00
N GLU A 175 -10.46 13.13 -19.66
CA GLU A 175 -9.89 12.71 -18.38
C GLU A 175 -8.52 13.32 -18.13
N SER A 176 -7.64 13.32 -19.14
CA SER A 176 -6.26 13.83 -19.03
C SER A 176 -6.16 15.30 -18.62
N VAL A 177 -7.18 16.10 -18.93
CA VAL A 177 -7.22 17.55 -18.66
C VAL A 177 -8.33 17.98 -17.67
N SER A 178 -9.16 17.05 -17.21
CA SER A 178 -10.30 17.30 -16.31
C SER A 178 -9.93 17.95 -14.97
N VAL A 179 -8.68 17.77 -14.53
CA VAL A 179 -8.17 18.30 -13.25
C VAL A 179 -7.77 19.78 -13.30
N LEU A 180 -7.65 20.37 -14.51
CA LEU A 180 -7.17 21.74 -14.68
C LEU A 180 -7.98 22.80 -13.91
N PRO A 181 -9.33 22.77 -13.89
CA PRO A 181 -10.11 23.72 -13.08
C PRO A 181 -9.79 23.63 -11.58
N GLN A 182 -9.59 22.43 -11.04
CA GLN A 182 -9.21 22.22 -9.64
C GLN A 182 -7.84 22.83 -9.33
N LEU A 183 -6.83 22.60 -10.18
CA LEU A 183 -5.49 23.16 -9.96
C LEU A 183 -5.51 24.69 -10.06
N ARG A 184 -6.23 25.26 -11.03
CA ARG A 184 -6.40 26.70 -11.16
C ARG A 184 -7.12 27.31 -9.97
N LEU A 185 -8.17 26.65 -9.46
CA LEU A 185 -8.84 27.07 -8.23
C LEU A 185 -7.86 27.12 -7.06
N MET A 186 -7.04 26.07 -6.88
CA MET A 186 -6.05 26.03 -5.79
C MET A 186 -5.00 27.13 -5.90
N GLN A 187 -4.58 27.47 -7.12
CA GLN A 187 -3.69 28.61 -7.38
C GLN A 187 -4.36 29.94 -7.03
N ASN A 188 -5.65 30.11 -7.38
CA ASN A 188 -6.40 31.33 -7.11
C ASN A 188 -6.69 31.53 -5.61
N VAL A 189 -6.90 30.46 -4.85
CA VAL A 189 -7.27 30.50 -3.42
C VAL A 189 -6.06 30.80 -2.52
N GLN A 190 -4.83 30.51 -2.97
CA GLN A 190 -3.55 30.68 -2.25
C GLN A 190 -3.42 29.93 -0.90
N ILE A 191 -4.51 29.44 -0.30
CA ILE A 191 -4.52 28.60 0.90
C ILE A 191 -5.11 27.24 0.52
N ILE A 192 -4.25 26.22 0.50
CA ILE A 192 -4.67 24.87 0.14
C ILE A 192 -5.29 24.18 1.36
N GLU A 193 -6.58 23.87 1.28
CA GLU A 193 -7.24 23.06 2.31
C GLU A 193 -6.72 21.61 2.29
N PRO A 194 -6.42 21.01 3.46
CA PRO A 194 -5.82 19.69 3.54
C PRO A 194 -6.62 18.61 2.80
N PHE A 195 -7.95 18.55 2.93
CA PHE A 195 -8.74 17.48 2.28
C PHE A 195 -8.74 17.54 0.77
N SER A 196 -8.86 18.75 0.21
CA SER A 196 -8.73 18.94 -1.22
C SER A 196 -7.34 18.53 -1.68
N ALA A 197 -6.30 18.82 -0.88
CA ALA A 197 -4.93 18.43 -1.19
C ALA A 197 -4.71 16.90 -1.18
N HIS A 198 -5.22 16.19 -0.17
CA HIS A 198 -5.12 14.73 -0.09
C HIS A 198 -5.85 14.05 -1.27
N TYR A 199 -7.01 14.60 -1.66
CA TYR A 199 -7.75 14.13 -2.84
C TYR A 199 -6.93 14.31 -4.13
N VAL A 200 -6.43 15.52 -4.40
CA VAL A 200 -5.65 15.79 -5.62
C VAL A 200 -4.33 15.00 -5.61
N PHE A 201 -3.73 14.77 -4.43
CA PHE A 201 -2.56 13.93 -4.29
C PHE A 201 -2.85 12.46 -4.62
N ALA A 202 -3.93 11.90 -4.06
CA ALA A 202 -4.36 10.53 -4.37
C ALA A 202 -4.66 10.38 -5.87
N LEU A 203 -5.35 11.36 -6.47
CA LEU A 203 -5.55 11.41 -7.92
C LEU A 203 -4.20 11.40 -8.66
N GLY A 204 -3.23 12.23 -8.27
CA GLY A 204 -1.88 12.24 -8.88
C GLY A 204 -1.15 10.90 -8.81
N VAL A 205 -1.25 10.20 -7.67
CA VAL A 205 -0.67 8.84 -7.53
C VAL A 205 -1.36 7.85 -8.46
N ALA A 206 -2.69 7.88 -8.55
CA ALA A 206 -3.43 7.04 -9.48
C ALA A 206 -2.98 7.25 -10.93
N ARG A 207 -2.76 8.50 -11.36
CA ARG A 207 -2.35 8.82 -12.73
C ARG A 207 -0.91 8.42 -13.04
N PHE A 208 -0.04 8.53 -12.06
CA PHE A 208 1.32 8.00 -12.18
C PHE A 208 1.32 6.49 -12.44
N LEU A 209 0.44 5.72 -11.78
CA LEU A 209 0.33 4.27 -12.01
C LEU A 209 -0.24 3.94 -13.40
N GLY A 210 -1.22 4.72 -13.88
CA GLY A 210 -1.72 4.63 -15.27
C GLY A 210 -0.62 4.87 -16.30
N CYS A 211 0.17 5.93 -16.13
CA CYS A 211 1.32 6.19 -16.99
C CYS A 211 2.38 5.08 -16.90
N ALA A 212 2.68 4.58 -15.71
CA ALA A 212 3.61 3.46 -15.52
C ALA A 212 3.18 2.20 -16.29
N HIS A 213 1.89 1.85 -16.24
CA HIS A 213 1.32 0.75 -17.00
C HIS A 213 1.63 0.87 -18.51
N TRP A 214 1.36 2.02 -19.11
CA TRP A 214 1.58 2.22 -20.54
C TRP A 214 3.07 2.26 -20.91
N ILE A 215 3.94 2.81 -20.05
CA ILE A 215 5.40 2.76 -20.27
C ILE A 215 5.87 1.29 -20.35
N ILE A 216 5.38 0.45 -19.44
CA ILE A 216 5.77 -0.97 -19.40
C ILE A 216 5.21 -1.70 -20.63
N GLN A 217 3.96 -1.46 -21.03
CA GLN A 217 3.38 -2.05 -22.25
C GLN A 217 4.16 -1.68 -23.52
N VAL A 218 4.59 -0.43 -23.66
CA VAL A 218 5.42 0.01 -24.79
C VAL A 218 6.77 -0.71 -24.78
N TYR A 219 7.37 -0.89 -23.61
CA TYR A 219 8.63 -1.62 -23.47
C TYR A 219 8.46 -3.10 -23.85
N ASP A 220 7.45 -3.79 -23.31
CA ASP A 220 7.24 -5.22 -23.51
C ASP A 220 6.87 -5.56 -24.96
N THR A 221 6.22 -4.63 -25.67
CA THR A 221 5.96 -4.76 -27.10
C THR A 221 7.13 -4.32 -28.00
N ALA A 222 8.32 -4.09 -27.42
CA ALA A 222 9.50 -3.60 -28.12
C ALA A 222 9.24 -2.33 -28.96
N GLY A 223 8.32 -1.46 -28.49
CA GLY A 223 7.93 -0.25 -29.17
C GLY A 223 6.94 -0.42 -30.32
N ALA A 224 6.33 -1.61 -30.52
CA ALA A 224 5.35 -1.84 -31.57
C ALA A 224 4.18 -0.83 -31.51
N TYR A 225 3.73 -0.49 -30.30
CA TYR A 225 2.70 0.53 -30.08
C TYR A 225 3.07 1.94 -30.56
N ILE A 226 4.36 2.29 -30.52
CA ILE A 226 4.87 3.57 -31.06
C ILE A 226 5.05 3.47 -32.58
N TYR A 227 5.51 2.32 -33.07
CA TYR A 227 5.75 2.09 -34.51
C TYR A 227 4.45 2.14 -35.33
N LEU A 228 3.30 1.83 -34.73
CA LEU A 228 1.97 1.97 -35.34
C LEU A 228 1.67 3.40 -35.81
N ALA A 229 2.21 4.44 -35.17
CA ALA A 229 2.09 5.82 -35.67
C ALA A 229 2.75 6.01 -37.04
N GLY A 230 3.88 5.34 -37.30
CA GLY A 230 4.56 5.37 -38.60
C GLY A 230 3.76 4.73 -39.73
N ARG A 231 2.70 3.98 -39.41
CA ARG A 231 1.74 3.38 -40.37
C ARG A 231 0.39 4.12 -40.42
N GLY A 232 0.29 5.30 -39.80
CA GLY A 232 -0.93 6.12 -39.79
C GLY A 232 -1.92 5.81 -38.64
N TYR A 233 -1.57 4.91 -37.71
CA TYR A 233 -2.40 4.58 -36.54
C TYR A 233 -1.96 5.41 -35.33
N PHE A 234 -2.54 6.60 -35.18
CA PHE A 234 -2.16 7.56 -34.13
C PHE A 234 -2.81 7.32 -32.76
N TRP A 235 -3.82 6.44 -32.67
CA TRP A 235 -4.58 6.22 -31.45
C TRP A 235 -3.72 5.84 -30.24
N ILE A 236 -2.97 4.74 -30.32
CA ILE A 236 -2.19 4.23 -29.17
C ILE A 236 -1.12 5.22 -28.69
N PRO A 237 -0.30 5.83 -29.58
CA PRO A 237 0.63 6.89 -29.17
C PRO A 237 -0.05 8.08 -28.50
N THR A 238 -1.27 8.42 -28.92
CA THR A 238 -2.03 9.55 -28.35
C THR A 238 -2.64 9.19 -26.99
N VAL A 239 -3.02 7.93 -26.76
CA VAL A 239 -3.41 7.44 -25.42
C VAL A 239 -2.22 7.55 -24.46
N PHE A 240 -1.04 7.09 -24.88
CA PHE A 240 0.18 7.24 -24.08
C PHE A 240 0.50 8.71 -23.78
N LEU A 241 0.35 9.59 -24.78
CA LEU A 241 0.52 11.02 -24.59
C LEU A 241 -0.49 11.61 -23.59
N ALA A 242 -1.75 11.17 -23.62
CA ALA A 242 -2.78 11.63 -22.67
C ALA A 242 -2.42 11.26 -21.22
N GLU A 243 -1.92 10.05 -20.99
CA GLU A 243 -1.45 9.58 -19.68
C GLU A 243 -0.23 10.36 -19.17
N MET A 244 0.70 10.67 -20.08
CA MET A 244 1.82 11.56 -19.78
C MET A 244 1.32 12.95 -19.40
N VAL A 245 0.46 13.57 -20.21
CA VAL A 245 -0.11 14.90 -19.96
C VAL A 245 -0.74 14.96 -18.57
N GLN A 246 -1.58 13.99 -18.23
CA GLN A 246 -2.24 13.94 -16.93
C GLN A 246 -1.25 13.81 -15.77
N THR A 247 -0.23 12.94 -15.93
CA THR A 247 0.81 12.72 -14.92
C THR A 247 1.65 13.97 -14.71
N PHE A 248 2.07 14.65 -15.78
CA PHE A 248 2.89 15.86 -15.69
C PHE A 248 2.13 17.05 -15.10
N ILE A 249 0.84 17.21 -15.44
CA ILE A 249 -0.02 18.25 -14.85
C ILE A 249 -0.06 18.10 -13.31
N LEU A 250 -0.11 16.86 -12.80
CA LEU A 250 -0.19 16.57 -11.36
C LEU A 250 1.18 16.44 -10.67
N ALA A 251 2.26 16.21 -11.42
CA ALA A 251 3.59 16.01 -10.87
C ALA A 251 4.08 17.21 -10.04
N ASP A 252 3.84 18.43 -10.51
CA ASP A 252 4.22 19.65 -9.79
C ASP A 252 3.44 19.76 -8.46
N PHE A 253 2.13 19.52 -8.50
CA PHE A 253 1.30 19.49 -7.29
C PHE A 253 1.79 18.44 -6.29
N CYS A 254 2.02 17.20 -6.74
CA CYS A 254 2.51 16.11 -5.89
C CYS A 254 3.90 16.40 -5.29
N TYR A 255 4.77 17.07 -6.06
CA TYR A 255 6.08 17.52 -5.57
C TYR A 255 5.92 18.50 -4.42
N TYR A 256 5.11 19.55 -4.58
CA TYR A 256 4.87 20.55 -3.54
C TYR A 256 4.15 19.96 -2.33
N TYR A 257 3.15 19.09 -2.55
CA TYR A 257 2.44 18.38 -1.48
C TYR A 257 3.39 17.55 -0.59
N CYS A 258 4.36 16.85 -1.19
CA CYS A 258 5.37 16.11 -0.44
C CYS A 258 6.42 17.01 0.22
N HIS A 259 6.67 18.20 -0.34
CA HIS A 259 7.72 19.11 0.13
C HIS A 259 7.26 20.02 1.27
N GLU A 260 6.06 20.54 1.15
CA GLU A 260 5.41 21.43 2.09
C GLU A 260 4.59 20.59 3.07
N ARG A 261 5.05 20.51 4.31
CA ARG A 261 4.19 19.96 5.36
C ARG A 261 2.96 20.86 5.47
N PRO A 262 1.74 20.32 5.65
CA PRO A 262 0.63 21.13 6.09
C PRO A 262 1.08 21.90 7.34
N VAL A 263 0.82 23.21 7.34
CA VAL A 263 1.15 24.14 8.43
C VAL A 263 0.37 23.72 9.67
N ASP A 264 0.91 22.76 10.40
CA ASP A 264 0.32 22.20 11.63
C ASP A 264 0.67 23.06 12.86
N ARG A 265 0.98 24.35 12.65
CA ARG A 265 1.38 25.30 13.71
C ARG A 265 0.77 26.69 13.54
N SER A 266 -0.47 26.77 13.07
CA SER A 266 -1.27 27.98 13.26
C SER A 266 -2.26 27.75 14.42
N PRO A 267 -2.33 28.63 15.43
CA PRO A 267 -3.22 28.46 16.59
C PRO A 267 -4.72 28.36 16.23
N ALA A 268 -5.10 28.69 15.00
CA ALA A 268 -6.44 28.50 14.46
C ALA A 268 -6.85 27.02 14.24
N ASN A 269 -5.90 26.08 14.19
CA ASN A 269 -6.16 24.65 13.94
C ASN A 269 -6.24 23.80 15.22
N ALA A 270 -6.28 24.41 16.41
CA ALA A 270 -6.31 23.70 17.69
C ALA A 270 -7.55 22.78 17.89
N GLY A 271 -8.60 22.94 17.08
CA GLY A 271 -9.79 22.07 17.06
C GLY A 271 -9.87 21.06 15.90
N TYR A 272 -8.88 21.02 15.02
CA TYR A 272 -8.93 20.21 13.80
C TYR A 272 -8.62 18.73 14.07
N GLN A 273 -9.63 17.87 13.94
CA GLN A 273 -9.46 16.41 13.91
C GLN A 273 -9.54 15.89 12.47
N SER A 274 -8.51 15.16 12.04
CA SER A 274 -8.49 14.52 10.72
C SER A 274 -9.67 13.54 10.54
N PRO A 275 -10.05 13.18 9.29
CA PRO A 275 -11.15 12.27 9.00
C PRO A 275 -10.97 10.94 9.64
N VAL A 276 -9.72 10.49 9.51
CA VAL A 276 -9.27 9.24 10.09
C VAL A 276 -9.41 9.34 11.60
N LYS A 277 -9.03 10.46 12.25
CA LYS A 277 -9.26 10.67 13.70
C LYS A 277 -10.75 10.69 14.10
N LYS A 278 -11.64 11.27 13.29
CA LYS A 278 -13.08 11.31 13.61
C LYS A 278 -13.77 9.97 13.37
N LEU A 279 -13.39 9.26 12.31
CA LEU A 279 -13.78 7.87 12.06
C LEU A 279 -13.28 6.99 13.21
N LEU A 280 -12.00 7.11 13.57
CA LEU A 280 -11.41 6.36 14.68
C LEU A 280 -12.12 6.69 15.99
N SER A 281 -12.47 7.96 16.24
CA SER A 281 -13.18 8.36 17.46
C SER A 281 -14.64 7.87 17.47
N TRP A 282 -15.31 7.83 16.31
CA TRP A 282 -16.63 7.23 16.17
C TRP A 282 -16.59 5.71 16.40
N VAL A 283 -15.65 5.00 15.76
CA VAL A 283 -15.41 3.56 15.97
C VAL A 283 -15.10 3.30 17.44
N GLN A 284 -14.27 4.14 18.07
CA GLN A 284 -13.92 4.04 19.49
C GLN A 284 -15.12 4.21 20.42
N LYS A 285 -16.12 5.01 20.05
CA LYS A 285 -17.37 5.19 20.81
C LYS A 285 -18.35 4.02 20.68
N GLN A 286 -18.14 3.13 19.71
CA GLN A 286 -19.02 1.97 19.52
C GLN A 286 -18.82 0.89 20.61
N SER A 287 -19.86 0.07 20.79
CA SER A 287 -19.82 -1.09 21.70
C SER A 287 -18.78 -2.12 21.25
N LYS A 288 -18.30 -2.97 22.17
CA LYS A 288 -17.34 -4.06 21.85
C LYS A 288 -17.87 -4.95 20.72
N LYS A 289 -19.17 -5.28 20.73
CA LYS A 289 -19.83 -6.09 19.71
C LYS A 289 -19.77 -5.41 18.32
N VAL A 290 -20.11 -4.12 18.23
CA VAL A 290 -20.08 -3.37 16.97
C VAL A 290 -18.65 -3.24 16.43
N LYS A 291 -17.65 -3.04 17.29
CA LYS A 291 -16.24 -3.00 16.88
C LYS A 291 -15.77 -4.32 16.28
N ILE A 292 -16.15 -5.44 16.89
CA ILE A 292 -15.84 -6.78 16.38
C ILE A 292 -16.50 -6.99 15.01
N VAL A 293 -17.77 -6.63 14.86
CA VAL A 293 -18.48 -6.74 13.57
C VAL A 293 -17.83 -5.87 12.49
N LEU A 294 -17.52 -4.60 12.79
CA LEU A 294 -16.83 -3.71 11.84
C LEU A 294 -15.44 -4.23 11.45
N PHE A 295 -14.70 -4.79 12.42
CA PHE A 295 -13.42 -5.42 12.16
C PHE A 295 -13.56 -6.63 11.24
N ILE A 296 -14.51 -7.53 11.51
CA ILE A 296 -14.80 -8.70 10.68
C ILE A 296 -15.20 -8.27 9.26
N ILE A 297 -16.12 -7.31 9.12
CA ILE A 297 -16.52 -6.78 7.80
C ILE A 297 -15.32 -6.21 7.05
N THR A 298 -14.47 -5.44 7.73
CA THR A 298 -13.27 -4.85 7.12
C THR A 298 -12.29 -5.94 6.67
N VAL A 299 -12.04 -6.95 7.50
CA VAL A 299 -11.15 -8.08 7.16
C VAL A 299 -11.71 -8.89 6.01
N ILE A 300 -13.01 -9.22 6.01
CA ILE A 300 -13.66 -9.95 4.91
C ILE A 300 -13.60 -9.12 3.63
N THR A 301 -13.95 -7.84 3.69
CA THR A 301 -13.89 -6.93 2.52
C THR A 301 -12.48 -6.86 1.98
N LEU A 302 -11.48 -6.77 2.85
CA LEU A 302 -10.06 -6.76 2.47
C LEU A 302 -9.66 -8.09 1.83
N LEU A 303 -10.01 -9.24 2.41
CA LEU A 303 -9.69 -10.56 1.86
C LEU A 303 -10.38 -10.80 0.50
N VAL A 304 -11.65 -10.43 0.37
CA VAL A 304 -12.39 -10.50 -0.90
C VAL A 304 -11.75 -9.58 -1.94
N THR A 305 -11.43 -8.35 -1.57
CA THR A 305 -10.74 -7.41 -2.48
C THR A 305 -9.39 -7.99 -2.91
N LEU A 306 -8.58 -8.49 -1.98
CA LEU A 306 -7.30 -9.12 -2.27
C LEU A 306 -7.48 -10.31 -3.21
N LYS A 307 -8.45 -11.19 -2.97
CA LYS A 307 -8.73 -12.34 -3.84
C LYS A 307 -9.16 -11.94 -5.24
N LEU A 308 -10.03 -10.93 -5.35
CA LEU A 308 -10.48 -10.41 -6.64
C LEU A 308 -9.37 -9.67 -7.40
N THR A 309 -8.38 -9.17 -6.67
CA THR A 309 -7.26 -8.39 -7.23
C THR A 309 -6.08 -9.27 -7.63
N VAL A 310 -5.84 -10.38 -6.91
CA VAL A 310 -4.67 -11.24 -7.07
C VAL A 310 -5.13 -12.65 -7.41
N HIS A 311 -5.02 -13.01 -8.69
CA HIS A 311 -5.43 -14.33 -9.19
C HIS A 311 -4.53 -15.46 -8.68
N ASP A 312 -3.21 -15.26 -8.68
CA ASP A 312 -2.25 -16.25 -8.14
C ASP A 312 -1.89 -15.92 -6.68
N HIS A 313 -2.29 -16.82 -5.77
CA HIS A 313 -2.03 -16.68 -4.35
C HIS A 313 -0.54 -16.55 -4.03
N ASN A 314 0.37 -17.12 -4.82
CA ASN A 314 1.81 -17.05 -4.61
C ASN A 314 2.34 -15.61 -4.50
N TYR A 315 1.68 -14.63 -5.12
CA TYR A 315 2.07 -13.22 -4.99
C TYR A 315 1.91 -12.65 -3.58
N PHE A 316 0.96 -13.16 -2.79
CA PHE A 316 0.82 -12.75 -1.39
C PHE A 316 2.03 -13.17 -0.56
N PHE A 317 2.59 -14.35 -0.84
CA PHE A 317 3.80 -14.82 -0.18
C PHE A 317 4.99 -13.94 -0.54
N VAL A 318 5.20 -13.66 -1.84
CA VAL A 318 6.29 -12.78 -2.29
C VAL A 318 6.15 -11.38 -1.69
N MET A 319 4.93 -10.84 -1.63
CA MET A 319 4.66 -9.54 -1.02
C MET A 319 4.92 -9.53 0.49
N ALA A 320 4.54 -10.60 1.20
CA ALA A 320 4.83 -10.77 2.61
C ALA A 320 6.35 -10.74 2.87
N GLU A 321 7.12 -11.52 2.11
CA GLU A 321 8.58 -11.55 2.23
C GLU A 321 9.23 -10.21 1.86
N ALA A 322 8.76 -9.54 0.82
CA ALA A 322 9.25 -8.22 0.44
C ALA A 322 9.02 -7.17 1.55
N ILE A 323 7.84 -7.17 2.18
CA ILE A 323 7.52 -6.25 3.28
C ILE A 323 8.34 -6.59 4.53
N HIS A 324 8.55 -7.87 4.81
CA HIS A 324 9.44 -8.30 5.88
C HIS A 324 10.87 -7.81 5.65
N LEU A 325 11.39 -7.94 4.43
CA LEU A 325 12.70 -7.43 4.05
C LEU A 325 12.79 -5.90 4.18
N ILE A 326 11.74 -5.15 3.82
CA ILE A 326 11.67 -3.70 4.07
C ILE A 326 11.79 -3.40 5.58
N GLY A 327 11.10 -4.18 6.42
CA GLY A 327 11.25 -4.10 7.88
C GLY A 327 12.69 -4.32 8.35
N LEU A 328 13.38 -5.32 7.80
CA LEU A 328 14.80 -5.58 8.09
C LEU A 328 15.70 -4.44 7.62
N LEU A 329 15.46 -3.86 6.43
CA LEU A 329 16.21 -2.70 5.93
C LEU A 329 16.07 -1.49 6.85
N ILE A 330 14.89 -1.28 7.45
CA ILE A 330 14.66 -0.24 8.48
C ILE A 330 15.52 -0.50 9.72
N LEU A 331 15.64 -1.76 10.17
CA LEU A 331 16.55 -2.12 11.28
C LEU A 331 18.02 -1.93 10.89
N ILE A 332 18.42 -2.37 9.70
CA ILE A 332 19.80 -2.21 9.20
C ILE A 332 20.18 -0.73 9.16
N TYR A 333 19.29 0.11 8.66
CA TYR A 333 19.46 1.55 8.68
C TYR A 333 19.64 2.08 10.11
N LYS A 334 18.80 1.63 11.07
CA LYS A 334 18.92 2.01 12.48
C LYS A 334 20.30 1.63 13.04
N LEU A 335 20.72 0.38 12.86
CA LEU A 335 21.96 -0.14 13.44
C LEU A 335 23.20 0.53 12.84
N THR A 336 23.20 0.83 11.54
CA THR A 336 24.32 1.50 10.87
C THR A 336 24.38 3.00 11.16
N THR A 337 23.24 3.70 11.11
CA THR A 337 23.23 5.17 11.10
C THR A 337 23.00 5.76 12.48
N LEU A 338 22.19 5.11 13.30
CA LEU A 338 21.88 5.56 14.65
C LEU A 338 22.81 4.91 15.69
N ASN A 339 23.58 3.88 15.31
CA ASN A 339 24.53 3.18 16.16
C ASN A 339 23.93 2.77 17.52
N THR A 340 22.69 2.26 17.50
CA THR A 340 22.00 1.76 18.69
C THR A 340 21.13 0.56 18.33
N CYS A 341 21.14 -0.46 19.19
CA CYS A 341 20.20 -1.59 19.15
C CYS A 341 19.16 -1.55 20.28
N SER A 342 19.02 -0.40 20.98
CA SER A 342 18.00 -0.21 22.03
C SER A 342 16.60 -0.56 21.54
N GLY A 343 15.82 -1.28 22.36
CA GLY A 343 14.46 -1.71 22.00
C GLY A 343 14.37 -2.78 20.91
N LEU A 344 15.46 -3.51 20.62
CA LEU A 344 15.47 -4.68 19.75
C LEU A 344 15.85 -5.93 20.57
N SER A 345 15.05 -6.99 20.49
CA SER A 345 15.28 -8.26 21.18
C SER A 345 16.25 -9.10 20.37
N LEU A 346 17.40 -9.42 20.97
CA LEU A 346 18.38 -10.31 20.36
C LEU A 346 17.80 -11.71 20.25
N LYS A 347 16.98 -12.11 21.22
CA LYS A 347 16.33 -13.42 21.27
C LYS A 347 15.39 -13.64 20.09
N THR A 348 14.61 -12.63 19.70
CA THR A 348 13.76 -12.70 18.50
C THR A 348 14.59 -12.89 17.23
N GLN A 349 15.71 -12.16 17.10
CA GLN A 349 16.59 -12.29 15.94
C GLN A 349 17.22 -13.68 15.87
N VAL A 350 17.63 -14.24 17.02
CA VAL A 350 18.15 -15.62 17.12
C VAL A 350 17.09 -16.64 16.71
N LEU A 351 15.86 -16.52 17.22
CA LEU A 351 14.74 -17.41 16.82
C LEU A 351 14.48 -17.31 15.31
N THR A 352 14.57 -16.09 14.76
CA THR A 352 14.39 -15.82 13.33
C THR A 352 15.43 -16.54 12.49
N VAL A 353 16.71 -16.46 12.88
CA VAL A 353 17.79 -17.22 12.22
C VAL A 353 17.57 -18.73 12.33
N ILE A 354 17.13 -19.24 13.47
CA ILE A 354 16.91 -20.68 13.66
C ILE A 354 15.86 -21.20 12.68
N PHE A 355 14.67 -20.59 12.62
CA PHE A 355 13.63 -21.09 11.72
C PHE A 355 13.99 -20.84 10.25
N LEU A 356 14.62 -19.71 9.90
CA LEU A 356 15.04 -19.43 8.52
C LEU A 356 16.12 -20.39 8.04
N ALA A 357 17.10 -20.73 8.88
CA ALA A 357 18.12 -21.70 8.52
C ALA A 357 17.52 -23.08 8.22
N VAL A 358 16.55 -23.52 9.04
CA VAL A 358 15.81 -24.76 8.80
C VAL A 358 14.96 -24.66 7.53
N ARG A 359 14.28 -23.52 7.30
CA ARG A 359 13.45 -23.29 6.12
C ARG A 359 14.25 -23.30 4.83
N VAL A 360 15.38 -22.58 4.77
CA VAL A 360 16.28 -22.58 3.61
C VAL A 360 16.78 -23.98 3.30
N TYR A 361 17.15 -24.76 4.34
CA TYR A 361 17.52 -26.16 4.16
C TYR A 361 16.37 -26.99 3.57
N CYS A 362 15.18 -26.91 4.16
CA CYS A 362 14.00 -27.64 3.66
C CYS A 362 13.65 -27.23 2.22
N SER A 363 13.60 -25.93 1.91
CA SER A 363 13.24 -25.40 0.60
C SER A 363 14.26 -25.83 -0.47
N PHE A 364 15.56 -25.84 -0.17
CA PHE A 364 16.60 -26.34 -1.09
C PHE A 364 16.46 -27.84 -1.42
N ILE A 365 15.99 -28.64 -0.45
CA ILE A 365 15.79 -30.08 -0.61
C ILE A 365 14.44 -30.40 -1.27
N MET A 366 13.40 -29.59 -1.02
CA MET A 366 12.00 -29.93 -1.34
C MET A 366 11.38 -29.14 -2.48
N GLU A 367 11.71 -27.84 -2.65
CA GLU A 367 10.96 -26.89 -3.51
C GLU A 367 11.83 -26.27 -4.62
N ARG A 368 13.05 -25.84 -4.30
CA ARG A 368 14.03 -25.21 -5.23
C ARG A 368 13.46 -24.08 -6.09
N ASP A 369 12.79 -23.13 -5.46
CA ASP A 369 12.14 -22.01 -6.13
C ASP A 369 12.69 -20.64 -5.69
N ILE A 370 12.00 -19.58 -6.10
CA ILE A 370 12.33 -18.20 -5.75
C ILE A 370 12.21 -17.93 -4.24
N HIS A 371 11.41 -18.71 -3.49
CA HIS A 371 11.24 -18.56 -2.05
C HIS A 371 12.53 -18.90 -1.31
N THR A 372 13.27 -19.92 -1.76
CA THR A 372 14.59 -20.25 -1.20
C THR A 372 15.55 -19.05 -1.25
N VAL A 373 15.52 -18.28 -2.35
CA VAL A 373 16.40 -17.11 -2.53
C VAL A 373 16.00 -15.97 -1.59
N LEU A 374 14.70 -15.71 -1.45
CA LEU A 374 14.18 -14.66 -0.55
C LEU A 374 14.50 -14.99 0.91
N ASP A 375 14.26 -16.23 1.35
CA ASP A 375 14.58 -16.69 2.70
C ASP A 375 16.09 -16.59 2.98
N LEU A 376 16.94 -16.92 2.00
CA LEU A 376 18.40 -16.80 2.14
C LEU A 376 18.82 -15.34 2.32
N ILE A 377 18.25 -14.41 1.56
CA ILE A 377 18.51 -12.97 1.72
C ILE A 377 18.10 -12.50 3.12
N THR A 378 16.90 -12.89 3.58
CA THR A 378 16.37 -12.57 4.91
C THR A 378 17.26 -13.16 6.02
N LEU A 379 17.75 -14.39 5.84
CA LEU A 379 18.67 -15.05 6.76
C LEU A 379 20.00 -14.29 6.89
N VAL A 380 20.62 -13.91 5.76
CA VAL A 380 21.88 -13.16 5.74
C VAL A 380 21.71 -11.78 6.40
N ALA A 381 20.62 -11.07 6.09
CA ALA A 381 20.29 -9.79 6.71
C ALA A 381 20.13 -9.92 8.23
N THR A 382 19.45 -10.96 8.70
CA THR A 382 19.22 -11.21 10.13
C THR A 382 20.52 -11.61 10.85
N LEU A 383 21.38 -12.43 10.24
CA LEU A 383 22.71 -12.75 10.77
C LEU A 383 23.57 -11.50 10.95
N TRP A 384 23.53 -10.58 9.98
CA TRP A 384 24.23 -9.30 10.08
C TRP A 384 23.67 -8.43 11.22
N ILE A 385 22.34 -8.40 11.43
CA ILE A 385 21.71 -7.73 12.58
C ILE A 385 22.23 -8.31 13.90
N ILE A 386 22.26 -9.64 14.04
CA ILE A 386 22.78 -10.32 15.24
C ILE A 386 24.24 -9.95 15.47
N TYR A 387 25.07 -9.96 14.43
CA TYR A 387 26.48 -9.55 14.52
C TYR A 387 26.62 -8.12 15.05
N MET A 388 25.85 -7.19 14.50
CA MET A 388 25.83 -5.80 14.95
C MET A 388 25.41 -5.69 16.42
N MET A 389 24.38 -6.41 16.84
CA MET A 389 23.89 -6.38 18.23
C MET A 389 24.88 -7.00 19.22
N LYS A 390 25.46 -8.17 18.91
CA LYS A 390 26.33 -8.92 19.84
C LYS A 390 27.71 -8.32 19.98
N PHE A 391 28.27 -7.77 18.91
CA PHE A 391 29.68 -7.35 18.88
C PHE A 391 29.82 -5.83 18.84
N LYS A 392 29.22 -5.16 17.84
CA LYS A 392 29.47 -3.73 17.61
C LYS A 392 28.67 -2.81 18.53
N LEU A 393 27.41 -3.17 18.83
CA LEU A 393 26.45 -2.35 19.56
C LEU A 393 26.04 -2.96 20.91
N LYS A 394 26.87 -3.89 21.43
CA LYS A 394 26.61 -4.64 22.68
C LYS A 394 26.24 -3.74 23.86
N THR A 395 26.86 -2.56 23.95
CA THR A 395 26.61 -1.61 25.05
C THR A 395 25.23 -0.97 25.02
N SER A 396 24.56 -0.93 23.87
CA SER A 396 23.19 -0.40 23.72
C SER A 396 22.09 -1.46 23.85
N TYR A 397 22.48 -2.73 24.00
CA TYR A 397 21.55 -3.85 24.14
C TYR A 397 21.01 -3.95 25.56
N MET A 398 19.69 -3.97 25.70
CA MET A 398 18.98 -3.97 26.99
C MET A 398 18.77 -5.39 27.53
N ALA A 399 19.85 -6.06 27.90
CA ALA A 399 19.83 -7.48 28.29
C ALA A 399 18.85 -7.78 29.45
N ASP A 400 18.77 -6.88 30.44
CA ASP A 400 17.92 -7.05 31.63
C ASP A 400 16.41 -7.05 31.29
N LEU A 401 16.04 -6.38 30.20
CA LEU A 401 14.64 -6.28 29.74
C LEU A 401 14.27 -7.37 28.71
N ASP A 402 15.24 -7.96 28.00
CA ASP A 402 15.04 -9.07 27.07
C ASP A 402 15.06 -10.42 27.82
N ASN A 403 14.15 -10.58 28.78
CA ASN A 403 14.20 -11.64 29.80
C ASN A 403 13.46 -12.94 29.44
N MET A 404 12.75 -13.01 28.32
CA MET A 404 12.01 -14.22 27.91
C MET A 404 12.98 -15.36 27.54
N SER A 405 12.85 -16.56 28.11
CA SER A 405 13.72 -17.69 27.72
C SER A 405 13.38 -18.21 26.32
N LEU A 406 14.41 -18.55 25.53
CA LEU A 406 14.24 -19.15 24.20
C LEU A 406 13.51 -20.50 24.26
N ASN A 407 13.67 -21.23 25.36
CA ASN A 407 13.08 -22.56 25.55
C ASN A 407 11.55 -22.51 25.53
N TYR A 408 10.93 -21.42 26.00
CA TYR A 408 9.48 -21.24 25.96
C TYR A 408 8.92 -21.14 24.53
N VAL A 409 9.79 -20.91 23.53
CA VAL A 409 9.40 -20.80 22.13
C VAL A 409 9.83 -22.06 21.36
N ILE A 410 11.09 -22.47 21.52
CA ILE A 410 11.67 -23.58 20.76
C ILE A 410 11.04 -24.93 21.15
N VAL A 411 10.87 -25.20 22.45
CA VAL A 411 10.40 -26.51 22.93
C VAL A 411 8.95 -26.79 22.48
N PRO A 412 7.98 -25.87 22.65
CA PRO A 412 6.63 -26.10 22.16
C PRO A 412 6.56 -26.30 20.64
N ALA A 413 7.34 -25.54 19.87
CA ALA A 413 7.40 -25.69 18.42
C ALA A 413 7.96 -27.06 17.99
N ALA A 414 9.01 -27.54 18.66
CA ALA A 414 9.61 -28.85 18.38
C ALA A 414 8.67 -30.01 18.77
N VAL A 415 8.02 -29.92 19.93
CA VAL A 415 7.04 -30.92 20.38
C VAL A 415 5.87 -30.98 19.39
N LEU A 416 5.34 -29.83 18.98
CA LEU A 416 4.23 -29.77 18.04
C LEU A 416 4.64 -30.30 16.65
N ALA A 417 5.85 -30.00 16.17
CA ALA A 417 6.38 -30.55 14.93
C ALA A 417 6.55 -32.07 14.94
N PHE A 418 6.93 -32.64 16.09
CA PHE A 418 7.02 -34.09 16.25
C PHE A 418 5.66 -34.76 16.07
N PHE A 419 4.61 -34.22 16.70
CA PHE A 419 3.26 -34.80 16.63
C PHE A 419 2.49 -34.44 15.36
N VAL A 420 2.66 -33.22 14.84
CA VAL A 420 1.90 -32.71 13.69
C VAL A 420 2.85 -32.12 12.65
N HIS A 421 3.10 -32.90 11.60
CA HIS A 421 3.93 -32.55 10.45
C HIS A 421 3.26 -33.09 9.17
N PRO A 422 3.57 -32.57 7.97
CA PRO A 422 2.99 -33.09 6.73
C PRO A 422 3.24 -34.58 6.55
N THR A 423 2.34 -35.28 5.84
CA THR A 423 2.43 -36.74 5.65
C THR A 423 2.86 -37.22 4.26
N VAL A 424 3.34 -36.29 3.43
CA VAL A 424 3.80 -36.56 2.05
C VAL A 424 4.90 -37.62 2.05
N LYS A 425 4.61 -38.78 1.43
CA LYS A 425 5.49 -39.97 1.43
C LYS A 425 6.82 -39.77 0.69
N SER A 426 6.89 -38.81 -0.23
CA SER A 426 8.07 -38.54 -1.06
C SER A 426 9.27 -37.98 -0.27
N TYR A 427 9.07 -37.49 0.96
CA TYR A 427 10.10 -36.86 1.77
C TYR A 427 10.42 -37.67 3.04
N ILE A 428 11.71 -37.69 3.40
CA ILE A 428 12.19 -38.34 4.63
C ILE A 428 11.53 -37.70 5.85
N LEU A 429 11.17 -38.52 6.84
CA LEU A 429 10.47 -38.10 8.07
C LEU A 429 11.10 -36.89 8.77
N ILE A 430 12.43 -36.83 8.82
CA ILE A 430 13.14 -35.73 9.49
C ILE A 430 12.91 -34.39 8.78
N ASN A 431 12.87 -34.36 7.45
CA ASN A 431 12.64 -33.13 6.67
C ASN A 431 11.20 -32.63 6.85
N ARG A 432 10.25 -33.56 6.97
CA ARG A 432 8.84 -33.27 7.24
C ARG A 432 8.68 -32.61 8.61
N MET A 433 9.32 -33.17 9.64
CA MET A 433 9.32 -32.58 10.99
C MET A 433 10.05 -31.24 11.04
N LEU A 434 11.18 -31.08 10.34
CA LEU A 434 11.93 -29.83 10.28
C LEU A 434 11.13 -28.70 9.63
N TRP A 435 10.40 -28.98 8.56
CA TRP A 435 9.51 -28.00 7.95
C TRP A 435 8.35 -27.61 8.89
N ALA A 436 7.73 -28.59 9.56
CA ALA A 436 6.73 -28.28 10.59
C ALA A 436 7.30 -27.42 11.72
N PHE A 437 8.52 -27.72 12.16
CA PHE A 437 9.22 -26.96 13.19
C PHE A 437 9.44 -25.50 12.78
N CYS A 438 9.86 -25.22 11.53
CA CYS A 438 10.10 -23.83 11.13
C CYS A 438 8.79 -23.02 11.04
N VAL A 439 7.69 -23.63 10.56
CA VAL A 439 6.35 -23.01 10.54
C VAL A 439 5.88 -22.66 11.96
N TYR A 440 5.94 -23.63 12.89
CA TYR A 440 5.51 -23.37 14.26
C TYR A 440 6.42 -22.39 14.99
N LEU A 441 7.75 -22.51 14.83
CA LEU A 441 8.70 -21.60 15.47
C LEU A 441 8.52 -20.16 14.97
N GLU A 442 8.30 -19.97 13.67
CA GLU A 442 8.03 -18.65 13.09
C GLU A 442 6.81 -17.99 13.73
N SER A 443 5.72 -18.73 13.91
CA SER A 443 4.44 -18.21 14.42
C SER A 443 4.54 -17.53 15.80
N ILE A 444 5.50 -17.94 16.62
CA ILE A 444 5.70 -17.47 17.99
C ILE A 444 7.07 -16.82 18.23
N SER A 445 7.92 -16.75 17.19
CA SER A 445 9.29 -16.21 17.28
C SER A 445 9.35 -14.74 17.70
N VAL A 446 8.27 -13.97 17.47
CA VAL A 446 8.19 -12.53 17.78
C VAL A 446 7.91 -12.22 19.25
N LEU A 447 7.54 -13.23 20.06
CA LEU A 447 7.16 -13.03 21.46
C LEU A 447 8.22 -12.33 22.31
N PRO A 448 9.53 -12.66 22.22
CA PRO A 448 10.54 -11.95 23.02
C PRO A 448 10.64 -10.47 22.66
N GLN A 449 10.45 -10.10 21.39
CA GLN A 449 10.42 -8.71 20.94
C GLN A 449 9.24 -7.97 21.56
N LEU A 450 8.03 -8.54 21.49
CA LEU A 450 6.86 -7.91 22.10
C LEU A 450 7.00 -7.78 23.61
N ARG A 451 7.54 -8.79 24.29
CA ARG A 451 7.82 -8.76 25.73
C ARG A 451 8.82 -7.67 26.09
N LEU A 452 9.92 -7.56 25.34
CA LEU A 452 10.89 -6.48 25.51
C LEU A 452 10.22 -5.11 25.37
N MET A 453 9.35 -4.94 24.37
CA MET A 453 8.66 -3.67 24.11
C MET A 453 7.70 -3.29 25.23
N GLN A 454 7.01 -4.28 25.81
CA GLN A 454 6.19 -4.09 27.02
C GLN A 454 7.03 -3.66 28.22
N ASN A 455 8.22 -4.27 28.40
CA ASN A 455 9.12 -3.96 29.50
C ASN A 455 9.76 -2.55 29.36
N VAL A 456 10.04 -2.09 28.13
CA VAL A 456 10.69 -0.80 27.85
C VAL A 456 9.72 0.40 27.98
N GLN A 457 8.41 0.20 27.79
CA GLN A 457 7.32 1.20 27.87
C GLN A 457 7.38 2.41 26.90
N ILE A 458 8.56 2.84 26.47
CA ILE A 458 8.76 3.93 25.51
C ILE A 458 9.42 3.37 24.26
N LEU A 459 8.64 3.25 23.20
CA LEU A 459 9.13 2.63 21.99
C LEU A 459 9.81 3.64 21.06
N GLU A 460 11.03 3.30 20.61
CA GLU A 460 11.69 4.04 19.55
C GLU A 460 10.95 3.85 18.21
N PRO A 461 10.83 4.90 17.38
CA PRO A 461 10.13 4.83 16.12
C PRO A 461 10.63 3.70 15.21
N PHE A 462 11.95 3.52 15.05
CA PHE A 462 12.50 2.54 14.10
C PHE A 462 12.14 1.09 14.42
N SER A 463 12.25 0.71 15.71
CA SER A 463 11.80 -0.62 16.15
C SER A 463 10.31 -0.80 15.91
N ALA A 464 9.52 0.28 16.08
CA ALA A 464 8.09 0.24 15.83
C ALA A 464 7.73 0.00 14.35
N HIS A 465 8.39 0.72 13.43
CA HIS A 465 8.15 0.56 11.99
C HIS A 465 8.55 -0.85 11.53
N TYR A 466 9.63 -1.41 12.08
CA TYR A 466 10.02 -2.80 11.83
C TYR A 466 8.93 -3.79 12.27
N VAL A 467 8.48 -3.72 13.53
CA VAL A 467 7.46 -4.65 14.04
C VAL A 467 6.12 -4.45 13.32
N PHE A 468 5.80 -3.23 12.88
CA PHE A 468 4.62 -2.97 12.07
C PHE A 468 4.72 -3.56 10.67
N ALA A 469 5.86 -3.40 10.00
CA ALA A 469 6.12 -4.05 8.71
C ALA A 469 6.04 -5.58 8.82
N LEU A 470 6.63 -6.14 9.89
CA LEU A 470 6.48 -7.56 10.22
C LEU A 470 5.00 -7.93 10.36
N GLY A 471 4.20 -7.15 11.10
CA GLY A 471 2.75 -7.37 11.22
C GLY A 471 2.00 -7.38 9.90
N ILE A 472 2.32 -6.48 8.97
CA ILE A 472 1.73 -6.48 7.62
C ILE A 472 2.13 -7.74 6.85
N ALA A 473 3.41 -8.12 6.91
CA ALA A 473 3.90 -9.35 6.26
C ALA A 473 3.12 -10.58 6.77
N ARG A 474 2.83 -10.65 8.08
CA ARG A 474 2.10 -11.79 8.66
C ARG A 474 0.63 -11.81 8.29
N PHE A 475 0.01 -10.64 8.20
CA PHE A 475 -1.34 -10.53 7.66
C PHE A 475 -1.43 -11.05 6.21
N LEU A 476 -0.45 -10.73 5.36
CA LEU A 476 -0.41 -11.21 3.98
C LEU A 476 -0.14 -12.71 3.88
N GLY A 477 0.72 -13.27 4.76
CA GLY A 477 0.92 -14.72 4.88
C GLY A 477 -0.37 -15.45 5.29
N CYS A 478 -1.10 -14.91 6.26
CA CYS A 478 -2.42 -15.44 6.63
C CYS A 478 -3.44 -15.33 5.48
N ALA A 479 -3.47 -14.20 4.75
CA ALA A 479 -4.32 -14.03 3.58
C ALA A 479 -3.99 -15.04 2.46
N HIS A 480 -2.69 -15.27 2.20
CA HIS A 480 -2.20 -16.30 1.27
C HIS A 480 -2.83 -17.66 1.59
N TRP A 481 -2.72 -18.11 2.85
CA TRP A 481 -3.23 -19.41 3.26
C TRP A 481 -4.77 -19.49 3.24
N ILE A 482 -5.48 -18.43 3.65
CA ILE A 482 -6.96 -18.37 3.54
C ILE A 482 -7.37 -18.58 2.08
N ILE A 483 -6.74 -17.85 1.17
CA ILE A 483 -7.06 -17.89 -0.26
C ILE A 483 -6.67 -19.23 -0.87
N GLN A 484 -5.49 -19.76 -0.53
CA GLN A 484 -5.04 -21.06 -1.00
C GLN A 484 -5.98 -22.19 -0.55
N VAL A 485 -6.47 -22.14 0.69
CA VAL A 485 -7.49 -23.09 1.17
C VAL A 485 -8.76 -22.94 0.34
N TYR A 486 -9.25 -21.72 0.13
CA TYR A 486 -10.47 -21.43 -0.63
C TYR A 486 -10.40 -21.92 -2.08
N ASP A 487 -9.30 -21.64 -2.78
CA ASP A 487 -9.11 -22.01 -4.19
C ASP A 487 -9.01 -23.52 -4.40
N ASN A 488 -8.54 -24.24 -3.38
CA ASN A 488 -8.32 -25.69 -3.44
C ASN A 488 -9.37 -26.50 -2.67
N ILE A 489 -10.50 -25.90 -2.30
CA ILE A 489 -11.63 -26.62 -1.70
C ILE A 489 -12.06 -27.76 -2.64
N GLY A 490 -11.89 -29.01 -2.19
CA GLY A 490 -12.22 -30.21 -2.97
C GLY A 490 -11.03 -30.90 -3.67
N SER A 491 -9.81 -30.35 -3.57
CA SER A 491 -8.59 -31.00 -4.09
C SER A 491 -8.18 -32.23 -3.25
N PRO A 492 -7.63 -33.30 -3.87
CA PRO A 492 -7.17 -34.50 -3.16
C PRO A 492 -6.13 -34.22 -2.05
N ILE A 493 -5.38 -33.11 -2.16
CA ILE A 493 -4.40 -32.66 -1.15
C ILE A 493 -5.07 -32.30 0.18
N PHE A 494 -6.32 -31.83 0.15
CA PHE A 494 -7.11 -31.48 1.33
C PHE A 494 -7.98 -32.64 1.85
N LEU A 495 -8.10 -33.74 1.09
CA LEU A 495 -8.94 -34.90 1.38
C LEU A 495 -8.14 -36.15 1.77
N ASP A 496 -6.81 -36.09 1.80
CA ASP A 496 -5.97 -37.22 2.23
C ASP A 496 -6.11 -37.45 3.74
N GLU A 497 -6.70 -38.58 4.13
CA GLU A 497 -7.07 -38.95 5.51
C GLU A 497 -5.91 -38.85 6.52
N ARG A 498 -4.65 -38.91 6.04
CA ARG A 498 -3.44 -38.81 6.89
C ARG A 498 -2.88 -37.39 7.01
N SER A 499 -3.22 -36.46 6.10
CA SER A 499 -2.78 -35.05 6.15
C SER A 499 -3.78 -34.12 6.84
N PHE A 500 -4.91 -34.66 7.34
CA PHE A 500 -6.02 -33.89 7.90
C PHE A 500 -5.63 -32.90 8.99
N LEU A 501 -4.65 -33.23 9.85
CA LEU A 501 -4.25 -32.33 10.95
C LEU A 501 -3.23 -31.27 10.53
N TRP A 502 -2.42 -31.52 9.49
CA TRP A 502 -1.33 -30.62 9.13
C TRP A 502 -1.85 -29.29 8.56
N ILE A 503 -2.73 -29.32 7.58
CA ILE A 503 -3.24 -28.11 6.91
C ILE A 503 -3.98 -27.17 7.89
N PRO A 504 -4.91 -27.65 8.74
CA PRO A 504 -5.53 -26.80 9.76
C PRO A 504 -4.52 -26.24 10.76
N MET A 505 -3.43 -26.96 11.06
CA MET A 505 -2.40 -26.49 11.96
C MET A 505 -1.48 -25.44 11.35
N VAL A 506 -1.21 -25.50 10.04
CA VAL A 506 -0.54 -24.40 9.33
C VAL A 506 -1.39 -23.15 9.36
N PHE A 507 -2.68 -23.29 9.06
CA PHE A 507 -3.65 -22.20 9.15
C PHE A 507 -3.70 -21.58 10.56
N LEU A 508 -3.74 -22.44 11.59
CA LEU A 508 -3.70 -22.01 12.98
C LEU A 508 -2.40 -21.26 13.30
N ALA A 509 -1.24 -21.71 12.81
CA ALA A 509 0.04 -21.05 13.02
C ALA A 509 0.06 -19.63 12.43
N GLU A 510 -0.46 -19.46 11.21
CA GLU A 510 -0.59 -18.16 10.53
C GLU A 510 -1.55 -17.21 11.25
N MET A 511 -2.67 -17.75 11.75
CA MET A 511 -3.59 -17.01 12.60
C MET A 511 -2.91 -16.56 13.89
N VAL A 512 -2.27 -17.48 14.62
CA VAL A 512 -1.55 -17.18 15.87
C VAL A 512 -0.57 -16.03 15.66
N GLN A 513 0.24 -16.10 14.60
CA GLN A 513 1.22 -15.07 14.31
C GLN A 513 0.56 -13.70 14.02
N THR A 514 -0.51 -13.69 13.23
CA THR A 514 -1.26 -12.48 12.89
C THR A 514 -1.92 -11.85 14.11
N PHE A 515 -2.54 -12.66 14.98
CA PHE A 515 -3.21 -12.18 16.20
C PHE A 515 -2.23 -11.65 17.24
N ILE A 516 -1.08 -12.29 17.41
CA ILE A 516 -0.01 -11.81 18.32
C ILE A 516 0.42 -10.38 17.94
N LEU A 517 0.49 -10.07 16.65
CA LEU A 517 0.91 -8.76 16.14
C LEU A 517 -0.24 -7.75 15.96
N ALA A 518 -1.49 -8.20 15.95
CA ALA A 518 -2.65 -7.35 15.69
C ALA A 518 -2.79 -6.22 16.72
N ASP A 519 -2.61 -6.51 18.01
CA ASP A 519 -2.71 -5.51 19.08
C ASP A 519 -1.64 -4.42 18.93
N PHE A 520 -0.40 -4.85 18.66
CA PHE A 520 0.69 -3.92 18.38
C PHE A 520 0.38 -3.03 17.17
N CYS A 521 -0.08 -3.62 16.06
CA CYS A 521 -0.40 -2.88 14.83
C CYS A 521 -1.51 -1.86 15.05
N TYR A 522 -2.54 -2.22 15.84
CA TYR A 522 -3.61 -1.29 16.22
C TYR A 522 -3.08 -0.07 16.98
N TYR A 523 -2.26 -0.29 18.02
CA TYR A 523 -1.67 0.81 18.80
C TYR A 523 -0.66 1.63 17.99
N TYR A 524 0.07 0.99 17.09
CA TYR A 524 0.97 1.65 16.14
C TYR A 524 0.19 2.63 15.25
N VAL A 525 -0.83 2.15 14.54
CA VAL A 525 -1.67 2.96 13.66
C VAL A 525 -2.32 4.10 14.44
N LYS A 526 -2.86 3.82 15.64
CA LYS A 526 -3.45 4.84 16.51
C LYS A 526 -2.45 5.94 16.90
N SER A 527 -1.21 5.58 17.23
CA SER A 527 -0.16 6.52 17.62
C SER A 527 0.27 7.40 16.43
N VAL A 528 0.52 6.78 15.27
CA VAL A 528 0.88 7.49 14.02
C VAL A 528 -0.23 8.46 13.61
N MET A 529 -1.48 8.00 13.61
CA MET A 529 -2.63 8.85 13.29
C MET A 529 -2.82 9.98 14.29
N SER A 530 -2.44 9.78 15.55
CA SER A 530 -2.49 10.82 16.59
C SER A 530 -1.40 11.87 16.44
N GLY A 531 -0.41 11.65 15.58
CA GLY A 531 0.77 12.50 15.42
C GLY A 531 1.82 12.30 16.53
N GLN A 532 1.66 11.25 17.34
CA GLN A 532 2.61 10.90 18.39
C GLN A 532 3.70 10.01 17.78
N LEU A 533 4.94 10.46 17.83
CA LEU A 533 6.11 9.65 17.41
C LEU A 533 6.53 8.62 18.47
N ILE A 534 6.01 8.75 19.70
CA ILE A 534 6.29 7.86 20.81
C ILE A 534 5.09 6.94 20.99
N ILE A 535 5.32 5.64 20.82
CA ILE A 535 4.31 4.62 21.08
C ILE A 535 4.46 4.21 22.54
N ARG A 536 3.43 4.49 23.34
CA ARG A 536 3.27 3.92 24.67
C ARG A 536 2.31 2.75 24.54
N LEU A 537 2.79 1.54 24.80
CA LEU A 537 1.93 0.37 24.89
C LEU A 537 1.21 0.39 26.25
N PRO A 538 -0.08 0.03 26.30
CA PRO A 538 -0.76 -0.14 27.59
C PRO A 538 -0.09 -1.27 28.38
N VAL A 539 0.02 -1.09 29.69
CA VAL A 539 0.46 -2.16 30.58
C VAL A 539 -0.67 -3.20 30.64
N PRO A 540 -0.42 -4.50 30.42
CA PRO A 540 -1.41 -5.51 30.75
C PRO A 540 -1.68 -5.43 32.26
N VAL A 541 -2.94 -5.17 32.63
CA VAL A 541 -3.41 -5.21 34.02
C VAL A 541 -3.44 -6.65 34.50
#